data_AF-A0A0K2SKN1-F1
#
_entry.id   AF-A0A0K2SKN1-F1
#
_cell.length_a   1.000
_cell.length_b   1.000
_cell.length_c   1.000
_cell.angle_alpha   90.00
_cell.angle_beta   90.00
_cell.angle_gamma   90.00
#
_symmetry.space_group_name_H-M   'P 1'
#
loop_
_entity.id
_entity.type
_entity.pdbx_description
1 polymer ?
#
loop_
_entity_poly.entity_id
_entity_poly.type
_entity_poly.pdbx_seq_one_letter_code
_entity_poly.pdbx_strand_id
1 'polypeptide(L)'
;MSRFRLVLHVEPRPGVLDPQGAATRRALEQLGFASVQAVRVGKEITLEVEAPDASEARRQVEEMVRVLLVNPSTESYRMELAETPGRNGSGAAANTTLGAGAR
;
A
#
# COMPACT_ATOMS: atom_id res chain seq x y z
N MET A 1 -0.88 -13.40 -21.89
CA MET A 1 -1.43 -12.68 -20.73
C MET A 1 -0.72 -13.23 -19.51
N SER A 2 0.03 -12.37 -18.83
CA SER A 2 0.69 -12.67 -17.57
C SER A 2 -0.16 -12.15 -16.42
N ARG A 3 0.02 -12.73 -15.24
CA ARG A 3 -0.62 -12.27 -14.02
C ARG A 3 0.36 -11.42 -13.23
N PHE A 4 -0.13 -10.34 -12.66
CA PHE A 4 0.65 -9.45 -11.81
C PHE A 4 -0.06 -9.27 -10.48
N ARG A 5 0.70 -9.36 -9.39
CA ARG A 5 0.22 -9.04 -8.05
C ARG A 5 0.66 -7.63 -7.70
N LEU A 6 -0.32 -6.81 -7.33
CA LEU A 6 -0.11 -5.51 -6.72
C LEU A 6 -0.22 -5.65 -5.20
N VAL A 7 0.71 -5.06 -4.48
CA VAL A 7 0.59 -4.73 -3.06
C VAL A 7 0.66 -3.21 -2.93
N LEU A 8 -0.38 -2.62 -2.35
CA LEU A 8 -0.51 -1.18 -2.17
C LEU A 8 -0.58 -0.87 -0.67
N HIS A 9 0.39 -0.12 -0.17
CA HIS A 9 0.40 0.41 1.19
C HIS A 9 -0.12 1.84 1.16
N VAL A 10 -1.19 2.11 1.88
CA VAL A 10 -1.84 3.43 1.97
C VAL A 10 -1.76 3.92 3.39
N GLU A 11 -1.34 5.16 3.58
CA GLU A 11 -1.23 5.80 4.89
C GLU A 11 -1.80 7.22 4.85
N PRO A 12 -2.39 7.74 5.95
CA PRO A 12 -2.80 9.14 5.98
C PRO A 12 -1.58 10.04 5.76
N ARG A 13 -1.75 11.15 5.05
CA ARG A 13 -0.67 12.12 4.82
C ARG A 13 -0.15 12.70 6.14
N PRO A 14 1.12 13.15 6.19
CA PRO A 14 1.62 13.94 7.31
C PRO A 14 0.72 15.16 7.55
N GLY A 15 0.38 15.42 8.82
CA GLY A 15 -0.53 16.50 9.20
C GLY A 15 -2.03 16.19 9.10
N VAL A 16 -2.43 15.09 8.44
CA VAL A 16 -3.81 14.60 8.47
C VAL A 16 -4.07 13.86 9.77
N LEU A 17 -5.19 14.18 10.43
CA LEU A 17 -5.64 13.50 11.64
C LEU A 17 -5.95 12.04 11.32
N ASP A 18 -5.40 11.12 12.12
CA ASP A 18 -5.70 9.70 12.11
C ASP A 18 -6.42 9.31 13.41
N PRO A 19 -7.77 9.31 13.43
CA PRO A 19 -8.54 8.94 14.61
C PRO A 19 -8.28 7.50 15.06
N GLN A 20 -7.99 6.59 14.13
CA GLN A 20 -7.74 5.18 14.43
C GLN A 20 -6.39 5.02 15.13
N GLY A 21 -5.34 5.64 14.60
CA GLY A 21 -4.02 5.68 15.25
C GLY A 21 -4.07 6.31 16.64
N ALA A 22 -4.83 7.40 16.81
CA ALA A 22 -5.03 8.03 18.12
C ALA A 22 -5.73 7.09 19.12
N ALA A 23 -6.77 6.37 18.68
CA ALA A 23 -7.46 5.39 19.51
C ALA A 23 -6.57 4.20 19.89
N THR A 24 -5.81 3.66 18.92
CA THR A 24 -4.86 2.56 19.16
C THR A 24 -3.74 2.98 20.12
N ARG A 25 -3.19 4.19 19.99
CA ARG A 25 -2.19 4.71 20.93
C ARG A 25 -2.72 4.76 22.35
N ARG A 26 -3.93 5.31 22.55
CA ARG A 26 -4.58 5.36 23.87
C ARG A 26 -4.80 3.97 24.47
N ALA A 27 -5.20 3.00 23.65
CA ALA A 27 -5.35 1.61 24.11
C ALA A 27 -4.00 1.01 24.55
N LEU A 28 -2.91 1.26 23.81
CA LEU A 28 -1.57 0.81 24.18
C LEU A 28 -1.08 1.47 25.48
N GLU A 29 -1.32 2.77 25.66
CA GLU A 29 -1.01 3.49 26.89
C GLU A 29 -1.73 2.86 28.10
N GLN A 30 -3.03 2.55 27.98
CA GLN A 30 -3.82 1.90 29.03
C GLN A 30 -3.33 0.49 29.40
N LEU A 31 -2.72 -0.22 28.44
CA LEU A 31 -2.11 -1.53 28.66
C LEU A 31 -0.70 -1.45 29.27
N GLY A 32 -0.20 -0.25 29.57
CA GLY A 32 1.11 -0.03 30.19
C GLY A 32 2.26 0.19 29.21
N PHE A 33 2.00 0.27 27.90
CA PHE A 33 3.02 0.55 26.88
C PHE A 33 3.32 2.05 26.75
N ALA A 34 3.81 2.67 27.83
CA ALA A 34 4.03 4.12 27.92
C ALA A 34 5.14 4.65 26.99
N SER A 35 5.99 3.77 26.42
CA SER A 35 7.04 4.16 25.47
C SER A 35 6.54 4.47 24.05
N VAL A 36 5.28 4.14 23.74
CA VAL A 36 4.71 4.37 22.40
C VAL A 36 4.39 5.86 22.22
N GLN A 37 5.18 6.54 21.39
CA GLN A 37 5.04 7.99 21.17
C GLN A 37 4.00 8.35 20.11
N ALA A 38 3.87 7.52 19.07
CA ALA A 38 2.96 7.75 17.96
C ALA A 38 2.53 6.42 17.35
N VAL A 39 1.28 6.36 16.89
CA VAL A 39 0.73 5.24 16.12
C VAL A 39 0.08 5.84 14.89
N ARG A 40 0.34 5.23 13.73
CA ARG A 40 -0.36 5.50 12.48
C ARG A 40 -1.00 4.21 12.00
N VAL A 41 -2.24 4.31 11.55
CA VAL A 41 -2.99 3.20 10.97
C VAL A 41 -3.21 3.49 9.49
N GLY A 42 -2.86 2.51 8.66
CA GLY A 42 -2.99 2.56 7.21
C GLY A 42 -3.74 1.34 6.69
N LYS A 43 -3.79 1.22 5.37
CA LYS A 43 -4.39 0.09 4.65
C LYS A 43 -3.32 -0.63 3.84
N GLU A 44 -3.42 -1.95 3.78
CA GLU A 44 -2.73 -2.74 2.77
C GLU A 44 -3.77 -3.34 1.83
N ILE A 45 -3.63 -3.10 0.53
CA ILE A 45 -4.53 -3.59 -0.50
C ILE A 45 -3.72 -4.50 -1.42
N THR A 46 -4.07 -5.77 -1.46
CA THR A 46 -3.50 -6.75 -2.41
C THR A 46 -4.52 -7.05 -3.50
N LEU A 47 -4.11 -7.01 -4.76
CA LEU A 47 -4.94 -7.43 -5.90
C LEU A 47 -4.10 -8.12 -6.98
N GLU A 48 -4.76 -8.92 -7.83
CA GLU A 48 -4.17 -9.54 -9.01
C GLU A 48 -4.79 -8.94 -10.28
N VAL A 49 -3.96 -8.63 -11.28
CA VAL A 49 -4.40 -8.16 -12.60
C VAL A 49 -3.80 -9.04 -13.69
N GLU A 50 -4.55 -9.28 -14.76
CA GLU A 50 -4.03 -9.93 -15.96
C GLU A 50 -3.72 -8.86 -17.02
N ALA A 51 -2.52 -8.91 -17.60
CA ALA A 51 -2.10 -7.97 -18.62
C ALA A 51 -1.19 -8.64 -19.66
N PRO A 52 -1.06 -8.06 -20.87
CA PRO A 52 -0.13 -8.55 -21.89
C PRO A 52 1.32 -8.53 -21.41
N ASP A 53 1.70 -7.50 -20.65
CA ASP A 53 3.05 -7.25 -20.16
C ASP A 53 3.03 -6.37 -18.89
N ALA A 54 4.20 -6.16 -18.30
CA ALA A 54 4.35 -5.38 -17.07
C ALA A 54 4.03 -3.89 -17.23
N SER A 55 4.22 -3.32 -18.44
CA SER A 55 3.92 -1.91 -18.71
C SER A 55 2.42 -1.67 -18.69
N GLU A 56 1.67 -2.55 -19.35
CA GLU A 56 0.21 -2.47 -19.38
C GLU A 56 -0.40 -2.79 -18.00
N ALA A 57 0.14 -3.76 -17.27
CA ALA A 57 -0.24 -4.03 -15.88
C ALA A 57 -0.08 -2.78 -15.00
N ARG A 58 1.07 -2.11 -15.12
CA ARG A 58 1.36 -0.89 -14.37
C ARG A 58 0.41 0.24 -14.73
N ARG A 59 0.14 0.46 -16.02
CA ARG A 59 -0.80 1.48 -16.49
C ARG A 59 -2.19 1.29 -15.88
N GLN A 60 -2.70 0.06 -15.89
CA GLN A 60 -4.01 -0.26 -15.32
C GLN A 60 -4.05 -0.06 -13.81
N VAL A 61 -3.02 -0.53 -13.10
CA VAL A 61 -2.92 -0.37 -11.65
C VAL A 61 -2.84 1.10 -11.25
N GLU A 62 -2.04 1.92 -11.94
CA GLU A 62 -1.95 3.37 -11.68
C GLU A 62 -3.30 4.06 -11.87
N GLU A 63 -4.09 3.62 -12.85
CA GLU A 63 -5.45 4.10 -13.05
C GLU A 63 -6.38 3.69 -11.90
N MET A 64 -6.37 2.42 -11.48
CA MET A 64 -7.14 1.93 -10.34
C MET A 64 -6.82 2.70 -9.05
N VAL A 65 -5.52 2.94 -8.80
CA VAL A 65 -5.05 3.70 -7.64
C VAL A 65 -5.59 5.12 -7.65
N ARG A 66 -5.51 5.81 -8.79
CA ARG A 66 -5.96 7.20 -8.94
C ARG A 66 -7.48 7.33 -8.83
N VAL A 67 -8.24 6.38 -9.37
CA VAL A 67 -9.69 6.46 -9.46
C VAL A 67 -10.37 6.08 -8.15
N LEU A 68 -9.83 5.10 -7.41
CA LEU A 68 -10.57 4.49 -6.30
C LEU A 68 -9.72 4.17 -5.07
N LEU A 69 -8.54 3.56 -5.25
CA LEU A 69 -7.89 2.89 -4.11
C LEU A 69 -7.26 3.85 -3.10
N VAL A 70 -6.95 5.07 -3.52
CA VAL A 70 -6.32 6.09 -2.68
C VAL A 70 -7.06 7.41 -2.83
N ASN A 71 -7.36 8.07 -1.70
CA ASN A 71 -7.78 9.45 -1.71
C ASN A 71 -6.54 10.38 -1.73
N PRO A 72 -6.21 11.02 -2.87
CA PRO A 72 -4.95 11.76 -3.00
C PRO A 72 -4.88 13.01 -2.10
N SER A 73 -6.02 13.52 -1.64
CA SER A 73 -6.08 14.71 -0.77
C SER A 73 -5.69 14.41 0.68
N THR A 74 -5.96 13.19 1.16
CA THR A 74 -5.77 12.81 2.58
C THR A 74 -4.79 11.68 2.79
N GLU A 75 -4.47 10.91 1.74
CA GLU A 75 -3.66 9.69 1.82
C GLU A 75 -2.42 9.80 0.92
N SER A 76 -1.36 9.14 1.37
CA SER A 76 -0.14 8.83 0.65
C SER A 76 -0.10 7.32 0.41
N TYR A 77 0.61 6.88 -0.63
CA TYR A 77 0.73 5.46 -0.91
C TYR A 77 2.09 5.06 -1.44
N ARG A 78 2.42 3.78 -1.29
CA ARG A 78 3.52 3.08 -1.96
C ARG A 78 2.96 1.80 -2.55
N MET A 79 3.44 1.43 -3.74
CA MET A 79 2.96 0.23 -4.41
C MET A 79 4.11 -0.64 -4.91
N GLU A 80 3.88 -1.94 -4.91
CA GLU A 80 4.78 -2.97 -5.41
C GLU A 80 4.01 -3.83 -6.42
N LEU A 81 4.55 -3.97 -7.63
CA LEU A 81 3.95 -4.78 -8.69
C LEU A 81 4.94 -5.86 -9.08
N ALA A 82 4.54 -7.13 -8.98
CA ALA A 82 5.35 -8.27 -9.35
C ALA A 82 4.57 -9.19 -10.28
N GLU A 83 5.21 -9.68 -11.34
CA GLU A 83 4.65 -10.79 -12.12
C GLU A 83 4.55 -12.02 -11.22
N THR A 84 3.36 -12.61 -11.12
CA THR A 84 3.18 -13.85 -10.38
C THR A 84 3.24 -15.02 -11.35
N PRO A 85 4.18 -15.97 -11.18
CA PRO A 85 4.15 -17.19 -11.96
C PRO A 85 2.81 -17.88 -11.68
N GLY A 86 2.04 -18.16 -12.74
CA GLY A 86 0.75 -18.82 -12.61
C GLY A 86 0.93 -20.10 -11.82
N ARG A 87 0.28 -20.19 -10.64
CA ARG A 87 0.38 -21.25 -9.61
C ARG A 87 1.08 -22.53 -10.11
N ASN A 88 2.42 -22.52 -10.16
CA ASN A 88 3.31 -23.66 -10.42
C ASN A 88 4.75 -23.15 -10.30
N GLY A 89 5.20 -22.83 -9.09
CA GLY A 89 6.61 -22.48 -8.87
C GLY A 89 6.84 -21.56 -7.69
N SER A 90 7.26 -22.16 -6.58
CA SER A 90 8.02 -21.51 -5.52
C SER A 90 9.18 -20.70 -6.12
N GLY A 91 9.32 -19.41 -5.79
CA GLY A 91 10.46 -18.62 -6.22
C GLY A 91 10.29 -17.13 -5.94
N ALA A 92 11.14 -16.62 -5.07
CA ALA A 92 11.17 -15.24 -4.61
C ALA A 92 11.65 -14.22 -5.67
N ALA A 93 11.29 -12.96 -5.44
CA ALA A 93 12.12 -11.74 -5.54
C ALA A 93 11.62 -10.65 -6.50
N ALA A 94 11.53 -9.41 -5.98
CA ALA A 94 12.36 -8.26 -6.37
C ALA A 94 11.65 -6.94 -5.97
N ASN A 95 11.98 -6.39 -4.80
CA ASN A 95 11.43 -5.11 -4.34
C ASN A 95 12.08 -3.95 -5.11
N THR A 96 11.31 -3.28 -5.96
CA THR A 96 11.67 -1.96 -6.52
C THR A 96 10.79 -0.90 -5.89
N THR A 97 11.32 -0.16 -4.91
CA THR A 97 10.65 0.97 -4.28
C THR A 97 10.74 2.19 -5.20
N LEU A 98 9.68 2.49 -5.95
CA LEU A 98 9.52 3.77 -6.65
C LEU A 98 8.78 4.75 -5.74
N GLY A 99 9.53 5.59 -5.02
CA GLY A 99 8.99 6.70 -4.26
C GLY A 99 8.65 7.87 -5.20
N ALA A 100 7.36 8.19 -5.36
CA ALA A 100 6.95 9.42 -6.00
C ALA A 100 6.76 10.50 -4.92
N GLY A 101 7.71 11.44 -4.89
CA GLY A 101 7.76 12.55 -3.94
C GLY A 101 6.55 13.47 -4.04
N ALA A 102 6.09 13.92 -2.87
CA ALA A 102 5.12 14.97 -2.70
C ALA A 102 5.57 16.27 -3.38
N ARG A 103 4.64 16.90 -4.10
CA ARG A 103 4.59 18.36 -4.24
C ARG A 103 3.47 18.88 -3.35
#